data_AF-A0A2E9LVS9-F1
#
_entry.id   AF-A0A2E9LVS9-F1
#
_cell.length_a   1.000
_cell.length_b   1.000
_cell.length_c   1.000
_cell.angle_alpha   90.00
_cell.angle_beta   90.00
_cell.angle_gamma   90.00
#
_symmetry.space_group_name_H-M   'P 1'
#
loop_
_entity.id
_entity.type
_entity.pdbx_description
1 polymer ?
#
loop_
_entity_poly.entity_id
_entity_poly.type
_entity_poly.pdbx_seq_one_letter_code
_entity_poly.pdbx_strand_id
1 'polypeptide(L)'
;MTKLWWSPEGRIPVVVFWTRFLIPSALILGVARIASDGGLLFTCAFLLVIWPFTVGAVKRLHDLNFPGWIGFVLWTVGPVLQVGWALFGSTSEPTVVFRGWFGVPIYSEDLAFGIGAVWFFFFVFTTVFISLSPGRKGSNKYGPNPLG
;
A
#
# COMPACT_ATOMS: atom_id res chain seq x y z
N MET A 1 16.43 4.96 16.41
CA MET A 1 15.17 5.61 15.96
C MET A 1 15.19 6.07 14.51
N THR A 2 16.30 6.60 13.98
CA THR A 2 16.41 7.05 12.57
C THR A 2 16.02 5.97 11.56
N LYS A 3 16.33 4.70 11.80
CA LYS A 3 15.94 3.61 10.88
C LYS A 3 14.45 3.26 10.89
N LEU A 4 13.64 3.69 11.86
CA LEU A 4 12.24 3.23 11.97
C LEU A 4 11.39 3.65 10.76
N TRP A 5 11.56 4.88 10.29
CA TRP A 5 10.75 5.48 9.23
C TRP A 5 11.49 5.65 7.91
N TRP A 6 12.82 5.70 7.95
CA TRP A 6 13.65 6.06 6.81
C TRP A 6 14.27 4.87 6.09
N SER A 7 14.09 3.65 6.61
CA SER A 7 14.63 2.44 6.00
C SER A 7 13.66 1.27 6.18
N PRO A 8 13.51 0.38 5.18
CA PRO A 8 12.75 -0.87 5.30
C PRO A 8 13.45 -1.95 6.12
N GLU A 9 14.70 -1.74 6.56
CA GLU A 9 15.49 -2.72 7.31
C GLU A 9 14.90 -3.04 8.69
N GLY A 10 15.05 -4.29 9.10
CA GLY A 10 14.57 -4.79 10.38
C GLY A 10 13.13 -5.30 10.31
N ARG A 11 12.58 -5.55 11.49
CA ARG A 11 11.20 -6.01 11.67
C ARG A 11 10.55 -5.28 12.83
N ILE A 12 9.22 -5.19 12.82
CA ILE A 12 8.47 -4.54 13.90
C ILE A 12 7.35 -5.44 14.41
N PRO A 13 7.10 -5.48 15.73
CA PRO A 13 5.96 -6.20 16.27
C PRO A 13 4.65 -5.50 15.90
N VAL A 14 3.55 -6.25 16.02
CA VAL A 14 2.20 -5.80 15.65
C VAL A 14 1.82 -4.48 16.35
N VAL A 15 2.13 -4.36 17.65
CA VAL A 15 1.82 -3.16 18.45
C VAL A 15 2.50 -1.92 17.88
N VAL A 16 3.76 -2.03 17.45
CA VAL A 16 4.51 -0.91 16.87
C VAL A 16 3.92 -0.53 15.51
N PHE A 17 3.52 -1.51 14.70
CA PHE A 17 2.85 -1.24 13.43
C PHE A 17 1.53 -0.49 13.60
N TRP A 18 0.68 -0.91 14.55
CA TRP A 18 -0.57 -0.21 14.84
C TRP A 18 -0.33 1.21 15.36
N THR A 19 0.47 1.34 16.42
CA THR A 19 0.62 2.60 17.16
C THR A 19 1.44 3.65 16.43
N ARG A 20 2.40 3.23 15.60
CA ARG A 20 3.27 4.15 14.86
C ARG A 20 2.79 4.33 13.42
N PHE A 21 2.39 3.27 12.71
CA PHE A 21 2.14 3.38 11.28
C PHE A 21 0.66 3.48 10.94
N LEU A 22 -0.14 2.47 11.30
CA LEU A 22 -1.51 2.32 10.82
C LEU A 22 -2.46 3.38 11.41
N ILE A 23 -2.50 3.52 12.75
CA ILE A 23 -3.41 4.48 13.40
C ILE A 23 -3.09 5.93 13.03
N PRO A 24 -1.82 6.41 13.13
CA PRO A 24 -1.52 7.79 12.79
C PRO A 24 -1.82 8.12 11.33
N SER A 25 -1.52 7.20 10.41
CA SER A 25 -1.78 7.44 9.00
C SER A 25 -3.28 7.39 8.67
N ALA A 26 -4.04 6.47 9.28
CA ALA A 26 -5.50 6.45 9.15
C ALA A 26 -6.13 7.74 9.69
N LEU A 27 -5.62 8.29 10.79
CA LEU A 27 -6.06 9.56 11.35
C LEU A 27 -5.76 10.72 10.39
N ILE A 28 -4.54 10.81 9.86
CA ILE A 28 -4.15 11.83 8.88
C ILE A 28 -5.06 11.79 7.65
N LEU A 29 -5.27 10.60 7.08
CA LEU A 29 -6.13 10.43 5.91
C LEU A 29 -7.60 10.74 6.21
N GLY A 30 -8.12 10.29 7.35
CA GLY A 30 -9.50 10.55 7.76
C GLY A 30 -9.78 12.04 7.95
N VAL A 31 -8.89 12.75 8.65
CA VAL A 31 -8.99 14.20 8.83
C VAL A 31 -8.90 14.92 7.49
N ALA A 32 -7.94 14.56 6.63
CA ALA A 32 -7.80 15.18 5.31
C ALA A 32 -9.03 14.92 4.42
N ARG A 33 -9.64 13.74 4.49
CA ARG A 33 -10.85 13.38 3.74
C ARG A 33 -12.05 14.20 4.18
N ILE A 34 -12.22 14.42 5.49
CA ILE A 34 -13.31 15.22 6.05
C ILE A 34 -13.10 16.71 5.71
N ALA A 35 -11.87 17.21 5.85
CA ALA A 35 -11.56 18.62 5.66
C ALA A 35 -11.59 19.09 4.21
N SER A 36 -11.40 18.20 3.23
CA SER A 36 -11.27 18.57 1.81
C SER A 36 -12.16 17.80 0.84
N ASP A 37 -13.08 16.99 1.36
CA ASP A 37 -13.93 16.09 0.60
C ASP A 37 -13.19 15.18 -0.40
N GLY A 38 -11.92 14.84 -0.12
CA GLY A 38 -11.10 14.06 -1.06
C GLY A 38 -10.36 14.89 -2.11
N GLY A 39 -10.40 16.22 -2.01
CA GLY A 39 -9.69 17.13 -2.91
C GLY A 39 -8.17 17.15 -2.72
N LEU A 40 -7.55 18.28 -3.07
CA LEU A 40 -6.07 18.40 -3.13
C LEU A 40 -5.39 18.08 -1.79
N LEU A 41 -5.94 18.54 -0.67
CA LEU A 41 -5.39 18.27 0.67
C LEU A 41 -5.35 16.76 0.96
N PHE A 42 -6.43 16.03 0.65
CA PHE A 42 -6.47 14.58 0.79
C PHE A 42 -5.44 13.90 -0.12
N THR A 43 -5.31 14.35 -1.37
CA THR A 43 -4.32 13.81 -2.31
C THR A 43 -2.89 14.00 -1.80
N CYS A 44 -2.56 15.19 -1.30
CA CYS A 44 -1.26 15.47 -0.70
C CYS A 44 -1.00 14.63 0.56
N ALA A 45 -1.99 14.53 1.45
CA ALA A 45 -1.89 13.69 2.64
C ALA A 45 -1.69 12.20 2.27
N PHE A 46 -2.41 11.73 1.25
CA PHE A 46 -2.28 10.38 0.71
C PHE A 46 -0.86 10.10 0.19
N LEU A 47 -0.31 10.99 -0.63
CA LEU A 47 1.06 10.87 -1.12
C LEU A 47 2.10 10.86 0.02
N LEU A 48 1.90 11.69 1.05
CA LEU A 48 2.82 11.76 2.19
C LEU A 48 2.85 10.48 3.04
N VAL A 49 1.71 9.78 3.17
CA VAL A 49 1.65 8.57 3.99
C VAL A 49 2.11 7.30 3.26
N ILE A 50 2.27 7.33 1.93
CA ILE A 50 2.75 6.19 1.12
C ILE A 50 4.04 5.61 1.68
N TRP A 51 5.05 6.45 1.90
CA TRP A 51 6.36 5.99 2.35
C TRP A 51 6.34 5.41 3.78
N PRO A 52 5.81 6.12 4.80
CA PRO A 52 5.65 5.56 6.14
C PRO A 52 4.94 4.21 6.13
N PHE A 53 3.82 4.09 5.41
CA PHE A 53 3.08 2.83 5.32
C PHE A 53 3.89 1.72 4.68
N THR A 54 4.59 2.01 3.58
CA THR A 54 5.43 1.03 2.89
C THR A 54 6.50 0.50 3.83
N VAL A 55 7.21 1.37 4.54
CA VAL A 55 8.23 0.96 5.52
C VAL A 55 7.64 0.10 6.63
N GLY A 56 6.48 0.51 7.18
CA GLY A 56 5.78 -0.27 8.20
C GLY A 56 5.36 -1.66 7.70
N ALA A 57 4.79 -1.73 6.50
CA ALA A 57 4.32 -2.97 5.90
C ALA A 57 5.46 -3.93 5.59
N VAL A 58 6.56 -3.43 5.01
CA VAL A 58 7.77 -4.23 4.74
C VAL A 58 8.33 -4.81 6.04
N LYS A 59 8.45 -4.01 7.10
CA LYS A 59 8.94 -4.50 8.40
C LYS A 59 8.01 -5.49 9.07
N ARG A 60 6.70 -5.39 8.84
CA ARG A 60 5.74 -6.40 9.32
C ARG A 60 5.83 -7.70 8.53
N LEU A 61 6.00 -7.63 7.22
CA LEU A 61 6.28 -8.81 6.40
C LEU A 61 7.58 -9.49 6.87
N HIS A 62 8.63 -8.70 7.12
CA HIS A 62 9.86 -9.20 7.70
C HIS A 62 9.63 -9.89 9.04
N ASP A 63 8.82 -9.32 9.95
CA ASP A 63 8.49 -9.94 11.24
C ASP A 63 7.83 -11.31 11.11
N LEU A 64 7.05 -11.49 10.04
CA LEU A 64 6.37 -12.73 9.69
C LEU A 64 7.25 -13.70 8.85
N ASN A 65 8.51 -13.32 8.59
CA ASN A 65 9.50 -14.03 7.76
C ASN A 65 9.15 -14.07 6.24
N PHE A 66 8.34 -13.11 5.77
CA PHE A 66 8.03 -12.92 4.35
C PHE A 66 8.97 -11.89 3.71
N PRO A 67 9.14 -11.92 2.38
CA PRO A 67 9.93 -10.93 1.68
C PRO A 67 9.23 -9.57 1.63
N GLY A 68 10.01 -8.49 1.75
CA GLY A 68 9.51 -7.11 1.76
C GLY A 68 8.98 -6.59 0.42
N TRP A 69 9.36 -7.19 -0.72
CA TRP A 69 8.98 -6.65 -2.05
C TRP A 69 7.46 -6.59 -2.25
N ILE A 70 6.70 -7.52 -1.66
CA ILE A 70 5.23 -7.51 -1.68
C ILE A 70 4.72 -6.22 -1.02
N GLY A 71 5.33 -5.86 0.12
CA GLY A 71 5.06 -4.61 0.83
C GLY A 71 5.37 -3.38 -0.01
N PHE A 72 6.48 -3.41 -0.76
CA PHE A 72 6.86 -2.30 -1.62
C PHE A 72 5.87 -2.10 -2.79
N VAL A 73 5.52 -3.19 -3.49
CA VAL A 73 4.60 -3.14 -4.64
C VAL A 73 3.20 -2.69 -4.20
N LEU A 74 2.68 -3.29 -3.12
CA LEU A 74 1.32 -3.02 -2.67
C LEU A 74 1.14 -1.61 -2.09
N TRP A 75 2.10 -1.09 -1.33
CA TRP A 75 1.95 0.19 -0.65
C TRP A 75 2.63 1.38 -1.33
N THR A 76 3.51 1.16 -2.33
CA THR A 76 4.12 2.24 -3.13
C THR A 76 3.60 2.22 -4.57
N VAL A 77 3.83 1.15 -5.33
CA VAL A 77 3.57 1.13 -6.77
C VAL A 77 2.08 1.32 -7.06
N GLY A 78 1.21 0.53 -6.43
CA GLY A 78 -0.24 0.64 -6.63
C GLY A 78 -0.81 2.02 -6.32
N PRO A 79 -0.59 2.58 -5.11
CA PRO A 79 -1.09 3.90 -4.76
C PRO A 79 -0.57 5.03 -5.66
N VAL A 80 0.71 4.98 -6.06
CA VAL A 80 1.27 5.96 -7.00
C VAL A 80 0.59 5.87 -8.37
N LEU A 81 0.37 4.66 -8.89
CA LEU A 81 -0.36 4.47 -10.14
C LEU A 81 -1.81 4.94 -10.04
N GLN A 82 -2.47 4.72 -8.90
CA GLN A 82 -3.84 5.20 -8.67
C GLN A 82 -3.91 6.73 -8.65
N VAL A 83 -2.96 7.41 -8.00
CA VAL A 83 -2.90 8.88 -8.00
C VAL A 83 -2.57 9.40 -9.41
N GLY A 84 -1.61 8.79 -10.09
CA GLY A 84 -1.26 9.15 -11.47
C GLY A 84 -2.47 9.01 -12.41
N TRP A 85 -3.23 7.92 -12.27
CA TRP A 85 -4.46 7.73 -13.02
C TRP A 85 -5.53 8.79 -12.69
N ALA A 86 -5.75 9.10 -11.41
CA ALA A 86 -6.73 10.10 -11.00
C ALA A 86 -6.38 11.51 -11.51
N LEU A 87 -5.09 11.84 -11.62
CA LEU A 87 -4.62 13.15 -12.07
C LEU A 87 -4.50 13.28 -13.60
N PHE A 88 -4.16 12.19 -14.30
CA PHE A 88 -3.76 12.25 -15.71
C PHE A 88 -4.48 11.24 -16.63
N GLY A 89 -5.10 10.20 -16.06
CA GLY A 89 -5.66 9.06 -16.80
C GLY A 89 -7.07 9.29 -17.38
N SER A 90 -7.75 10.38 -17.04
CA SER A 90 -9.12 10.67 -17.48
C SER A 90 -9.24 11.26 -18.89
N THR A 91 -8.15 11.35 -19.67
CA THR A 91 -8.12 12.11 -20.93
C THR A 91 -8.04 11.26 -22.21
N SER A 92 -7.85 9.94 -22.11
CA SER A 92 -7.77 9.06 -23.28
C SER A 92 -9.10 8.37 -23.58
N GLU A 93 -9.54 8.41 -24.84
CA GLU A 93 -10.70 7.62 -25.31
C GLU A 93 -10.46 6.11 -25.09
N PRO A 94 -11.50 5.33 -24.71
CA PRO A 94 -11.37 3.89 -24.55
C PRO A 94 -10.91 3.24 -25.86
N THR A 95 -9.82 2.47 -25.79
CA THR A 95 -9.31 1.73 -26.95
C THR A 95 -9.47 0.23 -26.75
N VAL A 96 -9.80 -0.48 -27.82
CA VAL A 96 -9.85 -1.95 -27.79
C VAL A 96 -8.42 -2.47 -27.73
N VAL A 97 -8.07 -3.13 -26.62
CA VAL A 97 -6.71 -3.66 -26.41
C VAL A 97 -6.63 -5.13 -26.82
N PHE A 98 -7.71 -5.88 -26.58
CA PHE A 98 -7.81 -7.30 -26.92
C PHE A 98 -9.22 -7.66 -27.38
N ARG A 99 -9.36 -8.75 -28.14
CA ARG A 99 -10.66 -9.41 -28.33
C ARG A 99 -10.67 -10.68 -27.50
N GLY A 100 -11.60 -10.75 -26.54
CA GLY A 100 -11.78 -11.87 -25.63
C GLY A 100 -12.41 -13.10 -26.31
N TRP A 101 -12.76 -14.07 -25.48
CA TRP A 101 -13.43 -15.29 -25.91
C TRP A 101 -14.78 -14.96 -26.58
N PHE A 102 -15.02 -15.48 -27.79
CA PHE A 102 -16.12 -15.11 -28.71
C PHE A 102 -16.03 -13.73 -29.40
N GLY A 103 -14.86 -13.07 -29.39
CA GLY A 103 -14.65 -11.85 -30.17
C GLY A 103 -15.18 -10.57 -29.52
N VAL A 104 -15.61 -10.66 -28.25
CA VAL A 104 -16.02 -9.51 -27.41
C VAL A 104 -14.82 -8.56 -27.25
N PRO A 105 -14.92 -7.28 -27.64
CA PRO A 105 -13.84 -6.32 -27.43
C PRO A 105 -13.65 -6.07 -25.93
N ILE A 106 -12.40 -6.07 -25.48
CA ILE A 106 -11.99 -5.67 -24.13
C ILE A 106 -11.32 -4.30 -24.25
N TYR A 107 -11.88 -3.31 -23.57
CA TYR A 107 -11.37 -1.94 -23.60
C TYR A 107 -10.25 -1.73 -22.58
N SER A 108 -9.43 -0.72 -22.80
CA SER A 108 -8.33 -0.32 -21.91
C SER A 108 -8.81 -0.04 -20.48
N GLU A 109 -10.02 0.52 -20.34
CA GLU A 109 -10.66 0.79 -19.06
C GLU A 109 -11.09 -0.48 -18.31
N ASP A 110 -11.61 -1.48 -19.02
CA ASP A 110 -12.00 -2.77 -18.42
C ASP A 110 -10.77 -3.48 -17.84
N LEU A 111 -9.67 -3.45 -18.60
CA LEU A 111 -8.41 -4.03 -18.18
C LEU A 111 -7.82 -3.28 -16.97
N ALA A 112 -7.83 -1.95 -17.01
CA ALA A 112 -7.35 -1.11 -15.90
C ALA A 112 -8.19 -1.36 -14.63
N PHE A 113 -9.51 -1.44 -14.76
CA PHE A 113 -10.41 -1.78 -13.66
C PHE A 113 -10.12 -3.17 -13.09
N GLY A 114 -9.97 -4.19 -13.96
CA GLY A 114 -9.65 -5.55 -13.54
C GLY A 114 -8.33 -5.65 -12.77
N ILE A 115 -7.26 -5.03 -13.29
CA ILE A 115 -5.95 -4.96 -12.63
C ILE A 115 -6.06 -4.22 -11.29
N GLY A 116 -6.75 -3.08 -11.28
CA GLY A 116 -6.99 -2.28 -10.08
C GLY A 116 -7.75 -3.05 -8.99
N ALA A 117 -8.76 -3.82 -9.38
CA ALA A 117 -9.54 -4.65 -8.46
C ALA A 117 -8.67 -5.77 -7.85
N VAL A 118 -7.89 -6.49 -8.67
CA VAL A 118 -6.98 -7.54 -8.18
C VAL A 118 -5.96 -6.96 -7.20
N TRP A 119 -5.34 -5.82 -7.56
CA TRP A 119 -4.43 -5.12 -6.66
C TRP A 119 -5.13 -4.71 -5.36
N PHE A 120 -6.33 -4.13 -5.43
CA PHE A 120 -7.07 -3.66 -4.25
C PHE A 120 -7.40 -4.80 -3.28
N PHE A 121 -7.93 -5.92 -3.79
CA PHE A 121 -8.21 -7.08 -2.92
C PHE A 121 -6.94 -7.66 -2.32
N PHE A 122 -5.85 -7.74 -3.08
CA PHE A 122 -4.57 -8.21 -2.56
C PHE A 122 -3.98 -7.23 -1.52
N PHE A 123 -4.14 -5.93 -1.74
CA PHE A 123 -3.76 -4.88 -0.80
C PHE A 123 -4.54 -5.00 0.53
N VAL A 124 -5.87 -5.13 0.47
CA VAL A 124 -6.71 -5.29 1.66
C VAL A 124 -6.37 -6.57 2.40
N PHE A 125 -6.31 -7.70 1.69
CA PHE A 125 -5.94 -8.99 2.27
C PHE A 125 -4.58 -8.91 3.00
N THR A 126 -3.55 -8.42 2.32
CA THR A 126 -2.21 -8.33 2.90
C THR A 126 -2.19 -7.37 4.08
N THR A 127 -2.90 -6.24 4.01
CA THR A 127 -3.03 -5.28 5.11
C THR A 127 -3.64 -5.93 6.34
N VAL A 128 -4.77 -6.63 6.19
CA VAL A 128 -5.42 -7.34 7.30
C VAL A 128 -4.49 -8.41 7.85
N PHE A 129 -3.85 -9.19 6.98
CA PHE A 129 -2.92 -10.25 7.35
C PHE A 129 -1.75 -9.72 8.21
N ILE A 130 -1.05 -8.66 7.78
CA ILE A 130 0.09 -8.11 8.53
C ILE A 130 -0.33 -7.38 9.82
N SER A 131 -1.56 -6.85 9.84
CA SER A 131 -2.13 -6.12 10.98
C SER A 131 -2.55 -7.04 12.11
N LEU A 132 -3.00 -8.26 11.79
CA LEU A 132 -3.57 -9.17 12.77
C LEU A 132 -2.67 -10.38 13.09
N SER A 133 -1.73 -10.73 12.21
CA SER A 133 -0.88 -11.90 12.43
C SER A 133 0.11 -11.68 13.58
N PRO A 134 0.22 -12.62 14.54
CA PRO A 134 1.23 -12.55 15.59
C PRO A 134 2.63 -12.67 14.99
N GLY A 135 3.57 -11.91 15.54
CA GLY A 135 4.97 -11.92 15.10
C GLY A 135 5.68 -13.24 15.42
N ARG A 136 6.74 -13.56 14.67
CA ARG A 136 7.58 -14.73 14.97
C ARG A 136 8.59 -14.44 16.07
N LYS A 137 8.64 -15.31 17.07
CA LYS A 137 9.67 -15.30 18.14
C LYS A 137 11.02 -15.76 17.59
N GLY A 138 12.10 -15.36 18.24
CA GLY A 138 13.47 -15.79 17.90
C GLY A 138 14.14 -14.89 16.86
N SER A 139 15.35 -15.24 16.43
CA SER A 139 16.12 -14.48 15.45
C SER A 139 15.47 -14.51 14.06
N ASN A 140 15.75 -13.49 13.25
CA ASN A 140 15.20 -13.33 11.92
C ASN A 140 16.29 -12.82 10.97
N LYS A 141 16.35 -13.35 9.75
CA LYS A 141 17.30 -12.93 8.70
C LYS A 141 17.20 -11.46 8.31
N TYR A 142 16.07 -10.81 8.57
CA TYR A 142 15.87 -9.39 8.28
C TYR A 142 16.38 -8.45 9.37
N GLY A 143 16.99 -8.98 10.44
CA GLY A 143 17.59 -8.21 11.52
C GLY A 143 16.65 -7.92 12.70
N PRO A 144 17.17 -7.24 13.73
CA PRO A 144 16.44 -6.96 14.95
C PRO A 144 15.40 -5.83 14.78
N ASN A 145 14.66 -5.56 15.86
CA ASN A 145 13.76 -4.41 15.93
C ASN A 145 14.57 -3.11 15.91
N PRO A 146 14.28 -2.13 15.02
CA PRO A 146 14.98 -0.84 14.98
C PRO A 146 14.78 0.03 16.23
N LEU A 147 13.93 -0.39 17.17
CA LEU A 147 13.71 0.25 18.47
C LEU A 147 14.53 -0.34 19.63
N GLY A 148 15.25 -1.44 19.41
CA GLY A 148 15.82 -2.27 20.50
C GLY A 148 14.98 -3.51 20.71
#